data_AF-Q9SC37-F1
#
_entry.id   AF-Q9SC37-F1
#
_cell.length_a   1.000
_cell.length_b   1.000
_cell.length_c   1.000
_cell.angle_alpha   90.00
_cell.angle_beta   90.00
_cell.angle_gamma   90.00
#
_symmetry.space_group_name_H-M   'P 1'
#
loop_
_entity.id
_entity.type
_entity.pdbx_description
1 polymer ?
#
loop_
_entity_poly.entity_id
_entity_poly.type
_entity_poly.pdbx_seq_one_letter_code
_entity_poly.pdbx_strand_id
1 'polypeptide(L)'
;SPFFLLCSLLFSPLFLSLLFSLFFFLLFSFLFLLFLFPFLKQTPRNELSSIPVVTHPKSLNLPKEFDARTAWPQCSTIGRILDQGHCGSCWAFGAVESLSDRFCIHFGVDVPLSVNDLLACCGFLCGSGCDGGYPISAWKYFAHHGVVTEECDPYFDQIGCSHPGC
;
A
#
# COMPACT_ATOMS: atom_id res chain seq x y z
N SER A 1 39.89 -41.39 11.21
CA SER A 1 39.53 -40.59 12.39
C SER A 1 38.27 -39.81 12.07
N PRO A 2 37.38 -39.52 13.05
CA PRO A 2 36.15 -38.75 12.82
C PRO A 2 36.41 -37.33 12.29
N PHE A 3 37.62 -36.80 12.48
CA PHE A 3 38.08 -35.52 11.91
C PHE A 3 38.16 -35.53 10.37
N PHE A 4 38.50 -36.65 9.74
CA PHE A 4 38.58 -36.73 8.27
C PHE A 4 37.19 -36.78 7.62
N LEU A 5 36.20 -37.44 8.26
CA LEU A 5 34.82 -37.47 7.75
C LEU A 5 34.13 -36.09 7.85
N LEU A 6 34.43 -35.32 8.90
CA LEU A 6 33.85 -33.98 9.07
C LEU A 6 34.35 -33.00 7.99
N CYS A 7 35.63 -33.09 7.62
CA CYS A 7 36.24 -32.24 6.59
C CYS A 7 35.69 -32.56 5.18
N SER A 8 35.50 -33.84 4.86
CA SER A 8 34.93 -34.27 3.56
C SER A 8 33.47 -33.87 3.37
N LEU A 9 32.68 -33.77 4.45
CA LEU A 9 31.30 -33.31 4.41
C LEU A 9 31.19 -31.79 4.24
N LEU A 10 32.12 -31.02 4.84
CA LEU A 10 32.20 -29.56 4.71
C LEU A 10 32.67 -29.10 3.31
N PHE A 11 33.41 -29.93 2.58
CA PHE A 11 33.88 -29.66 1.21
C PHE A 11 33.17 -30.48 0.13
N SER A 12 32.07 -31.14 0.46
CA SER A 12 31.24 -31.81 -0.54
C SER A 12 30.63 -30.76 -1.48
N PRO A 13 30.64 -30.99 -2.80
CA PRO A 13 30.01 -30.08 -3.76
C PRO A 13 28.52 -29.86 -3.50
N LEU A 14 27.85 -30.79 -2.82
CA LEU A 14 26.47 -30.63 -2.34
C LEU A 14 26.35 -29.62 -1.18
N PHE A 15 27.32 -29.56 -0.28
CA PHE A 15 27.28 -28.64 0.87
C PHE A 15 27.55 -27.19 0.41
N LEU A 16 28.51 -27.00 -0.50
CA LEU A 16 28.77 -25.70 -1.11
C LEU A 16 27.61 -25.21 -1.98
N SER A 17 26.91 -26.09 -2.70
CA SER A 17 25.74 -25.70 -3.52
C SER A 17 24.51 -25.31 -2.68
N LEU A 18 24.31 -25.97 -1.53
CA LEU A 18 23.29 -25.61 -0.54
C LEU A 18 23.58 -24.25 0.10
N LEU A 19 24.83 -23.99 0.50
CA LEU A 19 25.25 -22.69 1.03
C LEU A 19 25.13 -21.57 0.00
N PHE A 20 25.49 -21.83 -1.26
CA PHE A 20 25.35 -20.87 -2.36
C PHE A 20 23.87 -20.57 -2.64
N SER A 21 23.00 -21.58 -2.62
CA SER A 21 21.56 -21.40 -2.81
C SER A 21 20.89 -20.65 -1.66
N LEU A 22 21.26 -20.95 -0.40
CA LEU A 22 20.80 -20.20 0.77
C LEU A 22 21.29 -18.75 0.75
N PHE A 23 22.54 -18.51 0.37
CA PHE A 23 23.07 -17.16 0.22
C PHE A 23 22.32 -16.38 -0.87
N PHE A 24 22.05 -16.99 -2.02
CA PHE A 24 21.29 -16.36 -3.11
C PHE A 24 19.82 -16.11 -2.71
N PHE A 25 19.20 -17.04 -1.97
CA PHE A 25 17.84 -16.89 -1.48
C PHE A 25 17.73 -15.80 -0.40
N LEU A 26 18.70 -15.74 0.52
CA LEU A 26 18.77 -14.69 1.54
C LEU A 26 19.10 -13.33 0.92
N LEU A 27 20.00 -13.27 -0.06
CA LEU A 27 20.32 -12.04 -0.79
C LEU A 27 19.12 -11.57 -1.62
N PHE A 28 18.42 -12.49 -2.31
CA PHE A 28 17.20 -12.18 -3.06
C PHE A 28 16.06 -11.76 -2.13
N SER A 29 15.89 -12.39 -0.98
CA SER A 29 14.90 -11.99 0.03
C SER A 29 15.23 -10.65 0.66
N PHE A 30 16.52 -10.36 0.92
CA PHE A 30 16.97 -9.08 1.48
C PHE A 30 16.87 -7.94 0.44
N LEU A 31 17.22 -8.22 -0.82
CA LEU A 31 16.99 -7.30 -1.95
C LEU A 31 15.48 -7.09 -2.16
N PHE A 32 14.67 -8.14 -2.12
CA PHE A 32 13.21 -8.05 -2.23
C PHE A 32 12.61 -7.19 -1.12
N LEU A 33 13.09 -7.32 0.13
CA LEU A 33 12.68 -6.45 1.24
C LEU A 33 13.17 -5.00 1.07
N LEU A 34 14.34 -4.78 0.49
CA LEU A 34 14.84 -3.44 0.17
C LEU A 34 14.09 -2.78 -1.01
N PHE A 35 13.60 -3.56 -1.98
CA PHE A 35 12.92 -3.05 -3.17
C PHE A 35 11.40 -2.85 -2.99
N LEU A 36 10.73 -3.58 -2.09
CA LEU A 36 9.27 -3.46 -1.90
C LEU A 36 8.82 -2.37 -0.93
N PHE A 37 9.70 -1.89 -0.05
CA PHE A 37 9.30 -1.03 1.07
C PHE A 37 9.90 0.38 1.16
N PRO A 38 10.57 1.00 0.16
CA PRO A 38 11.14 2.33 0.38
C PRO A 38 10.10 3.46 0.44
N PHE A 39 8.90 3.27 -0.14
CA PHE A 39 7.94 4.37 -0.34
C PHE A 39 6.75 4.41 0.63
N LEU A 40 6.48 3.33 1.37
CA LEU A 40 5.45 3.34 2.41
C LEU A 40 6.09 3.78 3.74
N LYS A 41 5.87 5.04 4.13
CA LYS A 41 6.43 5.56 5.37
C LYS A 41 5.54 5.16 6.54
N GLN A 42 6.14 4.55 7.56
CA GLN A 42 5.41 4.19 8.78
C GLN A 42 4.93 5.45 9.49
N THR A 43 3.65 5.47 9.84
CA THR A 43 3.06 6.54 10.64
C THR A 43 3.81 6.70 11.97
N PRO A 44 4.27 7.91 12.32
CA PRO A 44 4.92 8.14 13.59
C PRO A 44 3.92 8.00 14.75
N ARG A 45 4.38 7.47 15.89
CA ARG A 45 3.51 7.04 17.00
C ARG A 45 2.65 8.16 17.60
N ASN A 46 3.14 9.40 17.58
CA ASN A 46 2.41 10.60 18.01
C ASN A 46 1.19 10.91 17.12
N GLU A 47 1.22 10.56 15.84
CA GLU A 47 0.07 10.75 14.94
C GLU A 47 -1.04 9.74 15.24
N LEU A 48 -0.65 8.52 15.69
CA LEU A 48 -1.58 7.45 16.05
C LEU A 48 -2.35 7.70 17.34
N SER A 49 -1.79 8.44 18.30
CA SER A 49 -2.46 8.69 19.59
C SER A 49 -3.74 9.51 19.47
N SER A 50 -3.86 10.30 18.40
CA SER A 50 -5.05 11.11 18.11
C SER A 50 -6.21 10.32 17.49
N ILE A 51 -5.99 9.06 17.10
CA ILE A 51 -6.99 8.27 16.36
C ILE A 51 -7.81 7.41 17.34
N PRO A 52 -9.15 7.50 17.28
CA PRO A 52 -9.99 6.71 18.17
C PRO A 52 -9.87 5.21 17.85
N VAL A 53 -9.61 4.42 18.88
CA VAL A 53 -9.64 2.96 18.77
C VAL A 53 -11.08 2.48 18.86
N VAL A 54 -11.58 1.88 17.79
CA VAL A 54 -12.91 1.25 17.76
C VAL A 54 -12.76 -0.24 18.10
N THR A 55 -13.44 -0.69 19.15
CA THR A 55 -13.44 -2.09 19.58
C THR A 55 -14.79 -2.74 19.28
N HIS A 56 -14.76 -3.94 18.70
CA HIS A 56 -15.95 -4.75 18.44
C HIS A 56 -16.07 -5.90 19.45
N PRO A 57 -17.29 -6.34 19.80
CA PRO A 57 -17.48 -7.45 20.72
C PRO A 57 -16.93 -8.75 20.13
N LYS A 58 -16.26 -9.55 20.97
CA LYS A 58 -15.72 -10.86 20.56
C LYS A 58 -16.80 -11.88 20.15
N SER A 59 -18.05 -11.62 20.50
CA SER A 59 -19.21 -12.45 20.15
C SER A 59 -19.73 -12.22 18.73
N LEU A 60 -19.10 -11.32 17.96
CA LEU A 60 -19.49 -11.07 16.58
C LEU A 60 -19.23 -12.32 15.73
N ASN A 61 -20.30 -12.90 15.19
CA ASN A 61 -20.19 -14.06 14.29
C ASN A 61 -19.77 -13.58 12.89
N LEU A 62 -18.47 -13.59 12.64
CA LEU A 62 -17.90 -13.28 11.33
C LEU A 62 -17.96 -14.51 10.40
N PRO A 63 -18.19 -14.32 9.09
CA PRO A 63 -18.12 -15.42 8.15
C PRO A 63 -16.68 -15.96 8.06
N LYS A 64 -16.55 -17.25 7.72
CA LYS A 64 -15.24 -17.90 7.53
C LYS A 64 -14.47 -17.33 6.34
N GLU A 65 -15.20 -16.88 5.32
CA GLU A 65 -14.68 -16.30 4.09
C GLU A 65 -15.47 -15.04 3.79
N PHE A 66 -14.78 -14.01 3.29
CA PHE A 66 -15.37 -12.73 2.96
C PHE A 66 -14.66 -12.14 1.75
N ASP A 67 -15.42 -11.74 0.75
CA ASP A 67 -14.94 -11.00 -0.41
C ASP A 67 -15.80 -9.75 -0.57
N ALA A 68 -15.17 -8.57 -0.52
CA ALA A 68 -15.88 -7.30 -0.62
C ALA A 68 -16.61 -7.15 -1.96
N ARG A 69 -16.09 -7.74 -3.05
CA ARG A 69 -16.68 -7.69 -4.39
C ARG A 69 -17.99 -8.46 -4.48
N THR A 70 -18.12 -9.54 -3.69
CA THR A 70 -19.35 -10.33 -3.63
C THR A 70 -20.34 -9.77 -2.61
N ALA A 71 -19.84 -9.13 -1.55
CA ALA A 71 -20.67 -8.47 -0.54
C ALA A 71 -21.33 -7.18 -1.07
N TRP A 72 -20.64 -6.44 -1.95
CA TRP A 72 -21.14 -5.21 -2.57
C TRP A 72 -20.95 -5.23 -4.10
N PRO A 73 -21.66 -6.11 -4.83
CA PRO A 73 -21.47 -6.31 -6.27
C PRO A 73 -21.87 -5.09 -7.12
N GLN A 74 -22.66 -4.17 -6.57
CA GLN A 74 -23.03 -2.91 -7.22
C GLN A 74 -21.89 -1.87 -7.22
N CYS A 75 -20.84 -2.08 -6.43
CA CYS A 75 -19.73 -1.15 -6.30
C CYS A 75 -18.60 -1.56 -7.25
N SER A 76 -18.56 -0.93 -8.42
CA SER A 76 -17.55 -1.26 -9.43
C SER A 76 -16.13 -0.88 -9.00
N THR A 77 -15.99 0.12 -8.10
CA THR A 77 -14.69 0.55 -7.59
C THR A 77 -13.92 -0.56 -6.86
N ILE A 78 -14.60 -1.46 -6.13
CA ILE A 78 -13.96 -2.49 -5.28
C ILE A 78 -13.15 -3.48 -6.14
N GLY A 79 -13.61 -3.73 -7.36
CA GLY A 79 -12.93 -4.62 -8.32
C GLY A 79 -11.97 -3.89 -9.25
N ARG A 80 -11.90 -2.57 -9.20
CA ARG A 80 -11.07 -1.77 -10.11
C ARG A 80 -9.63 -1.82 -9.66
N ILE A 81 -8.74 -2.21 -10.56
CA ILE A 81 -7.29 -2.24 -10.33
C ILE A 81 -6.69 -1.00 -10.96
N LEU A 82 -6.01 -0.17 -10.17
CA LEU A 82 -5.27 0.99 -10.67
C LEU A 82 -3.76 0.67 -10.80
N ASP A 83 -3.08 1.42 -11.66
CA ASP A 83 -1.63 1.28 -11.89
C ASP A 83 -0.89 2.54 -11.43
N GLN A 84 -0.05 2.40 -10.40
CA GLN A 84 0.77 3.49 -9.87
C GLN A 84 1.98 3.85 -10.76
N GLY A 85 2.28 3.02 -11.76
CA GLY A 85 3.41 3.20 -12.67
C GLY A 85 4.76 3.23 -11.94
N HIS A 86 5.65 4.10 -12.40
CA HIS A 86 7.01 4.25 -11.86
C HIS A 86 7.14 5.27 -10.72
N CYS A 87 6.02 5.62 -10.07
CA CYS A 87 5.97 6.55 -8.94
C CYS A 87 5.77 5.77 -7.63
N GLY A 88 6.46 6.15 -6.55
CA GLY A 88 6.29 5.59 -5.20
C GLY A 88 5.03 6.10 -4.48
N SER A 89 3.90 6.13 -5.19
CA SER A 89 2.61 6.67 -4.75
C SER A 89 1.68 5.63 -4.09
N CYS A 90 2.17 4.43 -3.78
CA CYS A 90 1.34 3.35 -3.20
C CYS A 90 0.54 3.77 -1.96
N TRP A 91 1.09 4.68 -1.14
CA TRP A 91 0.43 5.26 0.03
C TRP A 91 -0.84 6.06 -0.33
N ALA A 92 -0.83 6.74 -1.48
CA ALA A 92 -1.94 7.53 -1.99
C ALA A 92 -2.96 6.64 -2.69
N PHE A 93 -2.48 5.71 -3.52
CA PHE A 93 -3.32 4.70 -4.20
C PHE A 93 -4.18 3.92 -3.20
N GLY A 94 -3.55 3.26 -2.22
CA GLY A 94 -4.29 2.44 -1.25
C GLY A 94 -5.28 3.25 -0.43
N ALA A 95 -5.02 4.55 -0.18
CA ALA A 95 -5.94 5.42 0.52
C ALA A 95 -7.15 5.84 -0.34
N VAL A 96 -6.91 6.25 -1.59
CA VAL A 96 -7.94 6.71 -2.53
C VAL A 96 -8.82 5.58 -3.03
N GLU A 97 -8.25 4.40 -3.32
CA GLU A 97 -9.02 3.19 -3.67
C GLU A 97 -9.97 2.81 -2.50
N SER A 98 -9.42 2.70 -1.29
CA SER A 98 -10.22 2.40 -0.09
C SER A 98 -11.30 3.44 0.19
N LEU A 99 -11.03 4.72 -0.09
CA LEU A 99 -12.02 5.78 0.10
C LEU A 99 -13.14 5.68 -0.94
N SER A 100 -12.80 5.49 -2.22
CA SER A 100 -13.76 5.31 -3.32
C SER A 100 -14.72 4.15 -3.03
N ASP A 101 -14.17 3.02 -2.58
CA ASP A 101 -14.95 1.85 -2.16
C ASP A 101 -15.91 2.17 -1.02
N ARG A 102 -15.42 2.92 -0.02
CA ARG A 102 -16.23 3.34 1.12
C ARG A 102 -17.35 4.30 0.73
N PHE A 103 -17.16 5.14 -0.28
CA PHE A 103 -18.23 5.98 -0.81
C PHE A 103 -19.37 5.12 -1.36
N CYS A 104 -19.06 4.07 -2.11
CA CYS A 104 -20.09 3.16 -2.61
C CYS A 104 -20.72 2.32 -1.49
N ILE A 105 -19.92 1.72 -0.61
CA ILE A 105 -20.41 0.87 0.48
C ILE A 105 -21.31 1.64 1.44
N HIS A 106 -20.95 2.87 1.79
CA HIS A 106 -21.65 3.63 2.82
C HIS A 106 -22.75 4.54 2.26
N PHE A 107 -22.50 5.21 1.14
CA PHE A 107 -23.42 6.20 0.56
C PHE A 107 -24.14 5.70 -0.71
N GLY A 108 -23.74 4.55 -1.27
CA GLY A 108 -24.27 4.07 -2.55
C GLY A 108 -23.77 4.86 -3.76
N VAL A 109 -22.69 5.65 -3.60
CA VAL A 109 -22.10 6.46 -4.67
C VAL A 109 -20.89 5.72 -5.24
N ASP A 110 -21.04 5.13 -6.43
CA ASP A 110 -19.98 4.44 -7.16
C ASP A 110 -19.16 5.45 -7.97
N VAL A 111 -18.19 6.10 -7.30
CA VAL A 111 -17.36 7.16 -7.89
C VAL A 111 -15.88 6.90 -7.62
N PRO A 112 -15.03 6.87 -8.66
CA PRO A 112 -13.58 6.84 -8.46
C PRO A 112 -13.06 8.23 -8.10
N LEU A 113 -12.22 8.28 -7.07
CA LEU A 113 -11.58 9.50 -6.59
C LEU A 113 -10.17 9.65 -7.17
N SER A 114 -9.71 10.90 -7.26
CA SER A 114 -8.43 11.24 -7.90
C SER A 114 -7.25 10.89 -6.99
N VAL A 115 -6.34 10.08 -7.51
CA VAL A 115 -5.06 9.86 -6.85
C VAL A 115 -4.11 11.05 -7.06
N ASN A 116 -4.21 11.71 -8.22
CA ASN A 116 -3.34 12.82 -8.60
C ASN A 116 -3.54 14.03 -7.68
N ASP A 117 -4.80 14.37 -7.36
CA ASP A 117 -5.16 15.47 -6.47
C ASP A 117 -4.56 15.27 -5.07
N LEU A 118 -4.69 14.07 -4.51
CA LEU A 118 -4.06 13.75 -3.22
C LEU A 118 -2.53 13.89 -3.26
N LEU A 119 -1.90 13.39 -4.34
CA LEU A 119 -0.44 13.41 -4.49
C LEU A 119 0.11 14.83 -4.61
N ALA A 120 -0.60 15.70 -5.32
CA ALA A 120 -0.18 17.07 -5.57
C ALA A 120 -0.53 18.02 -4.43
N CYS A 121 -1.75 17.93 -3.87
CA CYS A 121 -2.26 18.91 -2.93
C CYS A 121 -1.92 18.62 -1.46
N CYS A 122 -1.82 17.35 -1.05
CA CYS A 122 -1.51 17.08 0.36
C CYS A 122 -0.10 17.53 0.76
N GLY A 123 0.81 17.62 -0.22
CA GLY A 123 2.16 18.13 -0.04
C GLY A 123 2.91 17.46 1.11
N PHE A 124 3.66 18.26 1.86
CA PHE A 124 4.52 17.78 2.95
C PHE A 124 3.77 17.13 4.12
N LEU A 125 2.45 17.36 4.26
CA LEU A 125 1.64 16.74 5.31
C LEU A 125 1.54 15.22 5.10
N CYS A 126 1.40 14.80 3.84
CA CYS A 126 1.32 13.38 3.49
C CYS A 126 2.69 12.76 3.18
N GLY A 127 3.68 13.55 2.81
CA GLY A 127 5.04 13.06 2.56
C GLY A 127 5.70 13.75 1.38
N SER A 128 6.25 12.96 0.47
CA SER A 128 7.09 13.42 -0.63
C SER A 128 6.55 12.92 -1.98
N GLY A 129 5.23 12.84 -2.15
CA GLY A 129 4.59 12.40 -3.39
C GLY A 129 5.10 11.03 -3.87
N CYS A 130 5.79 11.02 -5.00
CA CYS A 130 6.40 9.83 -5.59
C CYS A 130 7.60 9.27 -4.82
N ASP A 131 8.19 10.02 -3.88
CA ASP A 131 9.24 9.52 -2.99
C ASP A 131 8.66 8.98 -1.66
N GLY A 132 7.38 8.63 -1.68
CA GLY A 132 6.69 7.97 -0.60
C GLY A 132 6.02 8.89 0.41
N GLY A 133 5.12 8.31 1.20
CA GLY A 133 4.24 9.05 2.09
C GLY A 133 3.59 8.19 3.17
N TYR A 134 2.79 8.85 3.99
CA TYR A 134 2.16 8.31 5.19
C TYR A 134 0.66 8.07 4.92
N PRO A 135 0.20 6.82 4.84
CA PRO A 135 -1.21 6.53 4.58
C PRO A 135 -2.16 7.20 5.56
N ILE A 136 -1.77 7.34 6.83
CA ILE A 136 -2.66 7.97 7.81
C ILE A 136 -2.88 9.46 7.56
N SER A 137 -1.85 10.15 7.05
CA SER A 137 -1.93 11.57 6.74
C SER A 137 -2.86 11.79 5.56
N ALA A 138 -2.94 10.86 4.61
CA ALA A 138 -3.94 10.87 3.54
C ALA A 138 -5.36 10.84 4.11
N TRP A 139 -5.65 9.93 5.05
CA TRP A 139 -6.95 9.88 5.70
C TRP A 139 -7.30 11.15 6.49
N LYS A 140 -6.31 11.76 7.15
CA LYS A 140 -6.49 13.06 7.82
C LYS A 140 -6.77 14.16 6.80
N TYR A 141 -6.05 14.18 5.68
CA TYR A 141 -6.26 15.12 4.60
C TYR A 141 -7.68 15.01 4.04
N PHE A 142 -8.17 13.80 3.77
CA PHE A 142 -9.54 13.58 3.32
C PHE A 142 -10.59 14.13 4.29
N ALA A 143 -10.36 13.99 5.60
CA ALA A 143 -11.28 14.49 6.61
C ALA A 143 -11.31 16.03 6.69
N HIS A 144 -10.23 16.71 6.32
CA HIS A 144 -10.10 18.16 6.44
C HIS A 144 -10.33 18.93 5.14
N HIS A 145 -9.90 18.39 4.00
CA HIS A 145 -9.91 19.07 2.70
C HIS A 145 -10.76 18.33 1.66
N GLY A 146 -10.85 17.01 1.78
CA GLY A 146 -11.47 16.16 0.75
C GLY A 146 -10.51 15.84 -0.39
N VAL A 147 -11.04 15.24 -1.45
CA VAL A 147 -10.33 14.90 -2.70
C VAL A 147 -11.33 14.95 -3.85
N VAL A 148 -10.88 15.36 -5.03
CA VAL A 148 -11.75 15.43 -6.22
C VAL A 148 -11.95 14.05 -6.87
N THR A 149 -12.82 13.97 -7.88
CA THR A 149 -13.04 12.75 -8.66
C THR A 149 -11.90 12.48 -9.64
N GLU A 150 -11.67 11.23 -9.99
CA GLU A 150 -10.67 10.84 -11.00
C GLU A 150 -10.96 11.48 -12.37
N GLU A 151 -12.22 11.74 -12.71
CA GLU A 151 -12.60 12.47 -13.92
C GLU A 151 -12.12 13.92 -13.91
N CYS A 152 -12.07 14.55 -12.73
CA CYS A 152 -11.66 15.95 -12.58
C CYS A 152 -10.13 16.11 -12.68
N ASP A 153 -9.37 15.19 -12.09
CA ASP A 153 -7.91 15.22 -12.10
C ASP A 153 -7.33 13.80 -12.29
N PRO A 154 -7.22 13.31 -13.53
CA PRO A 154 -6.80 11.93 -13.81
C PRO A 154 -5.34 11.66 -13.47
N TYR A 155 -5.03 10.43 -13.08
CA TYR A 155 -3.66 10.01 -12.83
C TYR A 155 -2.88 9.76 -14.13
N PHE A 156 -1.71 10.41 -14.28
CA PHE A 156 -0.82 10.34 -15.46
C PHE A 156 -1.44 10.83 -16.80
N ASP A 157 -1.88 12.09 -16.86
CA ASP A 157 -1.92 12.79 -18.15
C ASP A 157 -0.55 13.42 -18.44
N GLN A 158 0.13 13.01 -19.53
CA GLN A 158 1.49 13.47 -19.88
C GLN A 158 1.60 14.98 -20.13
N ILE A 159 0.45 15.66 -20.19
CA ILE A 159 0.35 17.11 -20.37
C ILE A 159 0.52 17.86 -19.04
N GLY A 160 0.35 17.19 -17.89
CA GLY A 160 0.44 17.80 -16.57
C GLY A 160 -0.65 18.86 -16.39
N CYS A 161 -1.79 18.48 -15.83
CA CYS A 161 -2.81 19.47 -15.48
C CYS A 161 -2.30 20.43 -14.41
N SER A 162 -2.63 21.71 -14.56
CA SER A 162 -2.45 22.69 -13.49
C SER A 162 -3.49 22.37 -12.42
N HIS A 163 -3.05 21.99 -11.22
CA HIS A 163 -3.94 21.74 -10.09
C HIS A 163 -4.60 23.06 -9.66
N PRO A 164 -5.90 23.31 -9.92
CA PRO A 164 -6.50 24.62 -9.66
C PRO A 164 -6.83 24.85 -8.17
N GLY A 165 -6.51 23.89 -7.31
CA GLY A 165 -6.95 23.83 -5.91
C GLY A 165 -5.88 23.38 -4.91
N CYS A 166 -4.63 23.19 -5.36
CA CYS A 166 -3.46 23.22 -4.48
C CYS A 166 -2.82 24.63 -4.61
#